data_AF-A0AAP8DND3-F1
#
_entry.id   AF-A0AAP8DND3-F1
#
_cell.length_a   1.000
_cell.length_b   1.000
_cell.length_c   1.000
_cell.angle_alpha   90.00
_cell.angle_beta   90.00
_cell.angle_gamma   90.00
#
_symmetry.space_group_name_H-M   'P 1'
#
loop_
_entity.id
_entity.type
_entity.pdbx_description
1 polymer ?
#
loop_
_entity_poly.entity_id
_entity_poly.type
_entity_poly.pdbx_seq_one_letter_code
_entity_poly.pdbx_strand_id
1 'polypeptide(L)'
;MHQMQTTRTPYSISFMATVLLLLLFACHSTVANAAVALGATRVIYPANQKQVLLPVTNNDPASVYLIQSWIENAGDQKDTQFVITPPLFSM
;
A
#
# COMPACT_ATOMS: atom_id res chain seq x y z
N MET A 1 43.38 40.16 37.92
CA MET A 1 42.11 40.37 37.19
C MET A 1 42.51 40.49 35.72
N HIS A 2 42.20 39.57 34.81
CA HIS A 2 40.88 39.08 34.41
C HIS A 2 40.98 37.65 33.85
N GLN A 3 40.07 36.78 34.29
CA GLN A 3 39.84 35.46 33.71
C GLN A 3 39.18 35.62 32.32
N MET A 4 39.75 35.00 31.29
CA MET A 4 39.13 34.87 29.96
C MET A 4 38.02 33.82 30.02
N GLN A 5 36.77 34.26 29.98
CA GLN A 5 35.59 33.38 29.83
C GLN A 5 35.41 33.03 28.35
N THR A 6 35.54 31.74 28.01
CA THR A 6 35.26 31.23 26.66
C THR A 6 33.75 31.00 26.52
N THR A 7 33.05 31.90 25.84
CA THR A 7 31.61 31.74 25.56
C THR A 7 31.42 30.68 24.48
N ARG A 8 30.95 29.48 24.85
CA ARG A 8 30.55 28.44 23.88
C ARG A 8 29.26 28.90 23.19
N THR A 9 29.30 29.07 21.87
CA THR A 9 28.17 29.57 21.07
C THR A 9 27.03 28.54 21.04
N PRO A 10 25.81 28.88 21.51
CA PRO A 10 24.69 27.93 21.60
C PRO A 10 24.14 27.51 20.22
N TYR A 11 24.42 28.28 19.17
CA TYR A 11 23.95 28.04 17.81
C TYR A 11 24.48 26.75 17.17
N SER A 12 25.66 26.27 17.58
CA SER A 12 26.26 25.05 17.03
C SER A 12 25.49 23.78 17.44
N ILE A 13 25.09 23.70 18.71
CA ILE A 13 24.32 22.57 19.26
C ILE A 13 22.89 22.59 18.72
N SER A 14 22.25 23.77 18.67
CA SER A 14 20.91 23.90 18.10
C SER A 14 20.86 23.56 16.61
N PHE A 15 21.89 23.94 15.84
CA PHE A 15 21.99 23.59 14.42
C PHE A 15 22.18 22.08 14.23
N MET A 16 23.08 21.46 15.01
CA MET A 16 23.27 20.00 14.98
C MET A 16 22.00 19.23 15.39
N ALA A 17 21.28 19.73 16.39
CA ALA A 17 20.01 19.14 16.82
C ALA A 17 18.93 19.22 15.75
N THR A 18 18.82 20.36 15.04
CA THR A 18 17.88 20.52 13.93
C THR A 18 18.23 19.62 12.75
N VAL A 19 19.51 19.49 12.40
CA VAL A 19 19.96 18.57 11.33
C VAL A 19 19.66 17.12 11.71
N LEU A 20 19.92 16.72 12.96
CA LEU A 20 19.60 15.39 13.44
C LEU A 20 18.10 15.12 13.40
N LEU A 21 17.27 16.08 13.82
CA LEU A 21 15.81 15.96 13.76
C LEU A 21 15.31 15.78 12.31
N LEU A 22 15.85 16.58 11.38
CA LEU A 22 15.52 16.46 9.95
C LEU A 22 15.92 15.09 9.37
N LEU A 23 17.07 14.55 9.77
CA LEU A 23 17.50 13.21 9.33
C LEU A 23 16.60 12.10 9.89
N LEU A 24 16.12 12.23 11.13
CA LEU A 24 15.19 11.28 11.73
C LEU A 24 13.83 11.28 11.01
N PHE A 25 13.34 12.45 10.61
CA PHE A 25 12.11 12.56 9.81
C PHE A 25 12.30 12.07 8.37
N ALA A 26 13.47 12.29 7.76
CA ALA A 26 13.74 11.83 6.39
C ALA A 26 13.81 10.30 6.26
N CYS A 27 14.07 9.58 7.36
CA CYS A 27 14.15 8.12 7.37
C CYS A 27 12.79 7.44 7.69
N HIS A 28 11.72 8.21 7.87
CA HIS A 28 10.38 7.66 8.11
C HIS A 28 9.73 7.22 6.79
N SER A 29 9.81 5.92 6.48
CA SER A 29 9.01 5.30 5.42
C SER A 29 7.75 4.67 5.99
N THR A 30 6.59 4.98 5.42
CA THR A 30 5.36 4.24 5.72
C THR A 30 5.39 2.89 5.01
N VAL A 31 5.09 1.81 5.73
CA VAL A 31 4.90 0.49 5.13
C VAL A 31 3.48 0.42 4.59
N ALA A 32 3.32 0.33 3.28
CA ALA A 32 2.04 0.01 2.66
C ALA A 32 1.88 -1.52 2.61
N ASN A 33 1.00 -2.07 3.43
CA ASN A 33 0.66 -3.48 3.40
C ASN A 33 -0.55 -3.71 2.50
N ALA A 34 -0.38 -4.48 1.43
CA ALA A 34 -1.47 -4.94 0.57
C ALA A 34 -1.68 -6.44 0.82
N ALA A 35 -2.80 -6.77 1.47
CA ALA A 35 -3.10 -8.15 1.81
C ALA A 35 -3.57 -8.99 0.62
N VAL A 36 -4.25 -8.40 -0.35
CA VAL A 36 -4.79 -9.12 -1.52
C VAL A 36 -4.05 -8.70 -2.79
N ALA A 37 -3.53 -9.68 -3.52
CA ALA A 37 -2.89 -9.49 -4.82
C ALA A 37 -3.65 -10.23 -5.94
N LEU A 38 -3.78 -9.58 -7.09
CA LEU A 38 -4.34 -10.17 -8.30
C LEU A 38 -3.21 -10.64 -9.22
N GLY A 39 -3.39 -11.77 -9.90
CA GLY A 39 -2.42 -12.34 -10.83
C GLY A 39 -2.21 -11.52 -12.12
N ALA A 40 -3.07 -10.53 -12.38
CA ALA A 40 -2.98 -9.65 -13.53
C ALA A 40 -3.63 -8.28 -13.25
N THR A 41 -3.25 -7.26 -14.01
CA THR A 41 -3.86 -5.91 -13.96
C THR A 41 -5.01 -5.74 -14.96
N ARG A 42 -5.18 -6.70 -15.88
CA ARG A 42 -6.27 -6.75 -16.87
C ARG A 42 -6.59 -8.19 -17.21
N VAL A 43 -7.86 -8.44 -17.53
CA VAL A 43 -8.34 -9.72 -18.03
C VAL A 43 -8.80 -9.52 -19.48
N ILE A 44 -8.24 -10.29 -20.41
CA ILE A 44 -8.71 -10.34 -21.80
C ILE A 44 -9.59 -11.58 -21.91
N TYR A 45 -10.86 -11.39 -22.29
CA TYR A 45 -11.82 -12.48 -22.46
C TYR A 45 -11.96 -12.83 -23.95
N PRO A 46 -11.40 -13.95 -24.44
CA PRO A 46 -11.53 -14.33 -25.84
C PRO A 46 -12.97 -14.76 -26.15
N ALA A 47 -13.50 -14.34 -27.31
CA ALA A 47 -14.90 -14.60 -27.68
C ALA A 47 -15.26 -16.09 -27.79
N ASN A 48 -14.29 -16.97 -28.02
CA ASN A 48 -14.48 -18.41 -28.12
C ASN A 48 -14.28 -19.17 -26.80
N GLN A 49 -13.96 -18.47 -25.70
CA GLN A 49 -13.78 -19.08 -24.39
C GLN A 49 -15.04 -18.98 -23.54
N LYS A 50 -15.34 -20.05 -22.81
CA LYS A 50 -16.48 -20.08 -21.86
C LYS A 50 -16.15 -19.49 -20.50
N GLN A 51 -14.87 -19.35 -20.18
CA GLN A 51 -14.39 -18.79 -18.93
C GLN A 51 -12.91 -18.38 -19.05
N VAL A 52 -12.47 -17.52 -18.13
CA VAL A 52 -11.08 -17.16 -17.90
C VAL A 52 -10.83 -17.16 -16.40
N LEU A 53 -9.60 -17.44 -15.99
CA LEU A 53 -9.21 -17.50 -14.57
C LEU A 53 -8.39 -16.27 -14.21
N LEU A 54 -8.70 -15.67 -13.05
CA LEU A 54 -7.90 -14.63 -12.43
C LEU A 54 -7.42 -15.14 -11.07
N PRO A 55 -6.12 -15.43 -10.91
CA PRO A 55 -5.57 -15.80 -9.61
C PRO A 55 -5.70 -14.66 -8.59
N VAL A 56 -6.05 -15.00 -7.36
CA VAL A 56 -6.08 -14.10 -6.21
C VAL A 56 -5.21 -14.72 -5.12
N THR A 57 -4.37 -13.93 -4.47
CA THR A 57 -3.47 -14.38 -3.41
C THR A 57 -3.65 -13.51 -2.18
N ASN A 58 -3.75 -14.13 -1.01
CA ASN A 58 -3.59 -13.46 0.27
C ASN A 58 -2.09 -13.48 0.66
N ASN A 59 -1.49 -12.29 0.75
CA ASN A 59 -0.09 -12.08 1.11
C ASN A 59 0.11 -11.91 2.63
N ASP A 60 -0.96 -11.87 3.41
CA ASP A 60 -0.89 -11.85 4.88
C ASP A 60 -1.32 -13.22 5.43
N PRO A 61 -0.36 -14.13 5.72
CA PRO A 61 -0.68 -15.47 6.21
C PRO A 61 -1.25 -15.48 7.63
N ALA A 62 -1.23 -14.35 8.35
CA ALA A 62 -1.76 -14.25 9.71
C ALA A 62 -3.25 -13.87 9.75
N SER A 63 -3.80 -13.40 8.63
CA SER A 63 -5.16 -12.86 8.55
C SER A 63 -6.01 -13.62 7.53
N VAL A 64 -7.28 -13.80 7.86
CA VAL A 64 -8.29 -14.37 6.95
C VAL A 64 -9.11 -13.23 6.35
N TYR A 65 -9.22 -13.19 5.02
CA TYR A 65 -9.97 -12.16 4.30
C TYR A 65 -11.20 -12.72 3.59
N LEU A 66 -12.29 -11.96 3.66
CA LEU A 66 -13.47 -12.18 2.86
C LEU A 66 -13.33 -11.46 1.52
N ILE A 67 -13.33 -12.21 0.42
CA ILE A 67 -13.23 -11.69 -0.94
C ILE A 67 -14.61 -11.66 -1.55
N GLN A 68 -15.07 -10.46 -1.93
CA GLN A 68 -16.32 -10.26 -2.65
C GLN A 68 -16.02 -9.65 -4.02
N SER A 69 -16.63 -10.21 -5.07
CA SER A 69 -16.38 -9.81 -6.45
C SER A 69 -17.66 -9.53 -7.22
N TRP A 70 -17.63 -8.47 -8.04
CA TRP A 70 -18.66 -8.13 -9.01
C TRP A 70 -18.01 -7.47 -10.23
N ILE A 71 -18.78 -7.32 -11.32
CA ILE A 71 -18.35 -6.65 -12.54
C ILE A 71 -19.21 -5.40 -12.68
N GLU A 72 -18.59 -4.29 -13.10
CA GLU A 72 -19.26 -3.04 -13.41
C GLU A 72 -19.05 -2.71 -14.89
N ASN A 73 -20.03 -2.05 -15.49
CA ASN A 73 -19.90 -1.46 -16.82
C ASN A 73 -19.25 -0.06 -16.74
N ALA A 74 -19.03 0.57 -17.89
CA ALA A 74 -18.40 1.90 -17.96
C ALA A 74 -19.23 3.04 -17.34
N GLY A 75 -20.47 2.77 -16.92
CA GLY A 75 -21.34 3.71 -16.21
C GLY A 75 -21.44 3.40 -14.70
N ASP A 76 -20.49 2.67 -14.13
CA ASP A 76 -20.42 2.28 -12.72
C ASP A 76 -21.65 1.49 -12.22
N GLN A 77 -22.36 0.84 -13.15
CA GLN A 77 -23.48 -0.03 -12.83
C GLN A 77 -23.05 -1.48 -12.87
N LYS A 78 -23.55 -2.28 -11.93
CA LYS A 78 -23.31 -3.71 -11.91
C LYS A 78 -23.72 -4.36 -13.23
N ASP A 79 -22.76 -5.02 -13.88
CA ASP A 79 -23.00 -5.80 -15.08
C ASP A 79 -23.68 -7.14 -14.72
N THR A 80 -24.58 -7.57 -15.59
CA THR A 80 -25.36 -8.81 -15.45
C THR A 80 -25.07 -9.83 -16.55
N GLN A 81 -24.27 -9.46 -17.56
CA GLN A 81 -23.89 -10.32 -18.68
C GLN A 81 -22.76 -11.28 -18.32
N PHE A 82 -21.97 -10.94 -17.29
CA PHE A 82 -20.87 -11.75 -16.79
C PHE A 82 -21.04 -12.07 -15.31
N VAL A 83 -20.46 -13.20 -14.88
CA VAL A 83 -20.48 -13.65 -13.48
C VAL A 83 -19.09 -14.11 -13.06
N ILE A 84 -18.71 -13.80 -11.82
CA ILE A 84 -17.50 -14.31 -11.17
C ILE A 84 -17.92 -15.42 -10.20
N THR A 85 -17.19 -16.54 -10.21
CA THR A 85 -17.49 -17.69 -9.35
C THR A 85 -16.23 -18.16 -8.60
N PRO A 86 -16.27 -18.30 -7.27
CA PRO A 86 -17.36 -17.88 -6.38
C PRO A 86 -17.40 -16.34 -6.21
N PRO A 87 -18.58 -15.72 -6.09
CA PRO A 87 -18.70 -14.27 -5.93
C PRO A 87 -18.35 -13.77 -4.52
N LEU A 88 -18.30 -14.68 -3.55
CA LEU A 88 -17.96 -14.44 -2.16
C LEU A 88 -17.27 -15.67 -1.58
N PHE A 89 -16.08 -15.51 -1.01
CA PHE A 89 -15.33 -16.62 -0.40
C PHE A 89 -14.27 -16.12 0.58
N SER A 90 -13.77 -17.02 1.44
CA SER A 90 -12.75 -16.72 2.44
C SER A 90 -11.38 -17.22 1.98
N MET A 91 -10.34 -16.41 2.19
CA MET A 91 -8.92 -16.72 1.93
C MET A 91 -8.05 -16.51 3.15
#